data_AF-A0A1F3CC54-F1
#
_entry.id   AF-A0A1F3CC54-F1
#
_cell.length_a   1.000
_cell.length_b   1.000
_cell.length_c   1.000
_cell.angle_alpha   90.00
_cell.angle_beta   90.00
_cell.angle_gamma   90.00
#
_symmetry.space_group_name_H-M   'P 1'
#
loop_
_entity.id
_entity.type
_entity.pdbx_description
1 polymer ?
#
loop_
_entity_poly.entity_id
_entity_poly.type
_entity_poly.pdbx_seq_one_letter_code
_entity_poly.pdbx_strand_id
1 'polypeptide(L)' 'MNTISVRNELNAYLPLLSAHQQSLVLDMVKNILHIDTKGKHISIEQYNAEIELAVKEVREGKTTNHEEVKKQTAKWLKKK' A
#
# COMPACT_ATOMS: atom_id res chain seq x y z
N MET A 1 16.35 -28.15 -4.68
CA MET A 1 17.01 -27.50 -3.54
C MET A 1 16.40 -28.04 -2.25
N ASN A 2 17.22 -28.48 -1.30
CA ASN A 2 16.74 -29.02 -0.03
C ASN A 2 16.39 -27.86 0.91
N THR A 3 15.13 -27.76 1.32
CA THR A 3 14.60 -26.67 2.18
C THR A 3 15.28 -26.61 3.55
N ILE A 4 15.79 -27.75 4.02
CA ILE A 4 16.55 -27.86 5.28
C ILE A 4 17.90 -27.13 5.17
N SER A 5 18.56 -27.18 4.00
CA SER A 5 19.84 -26.49 3.78
C SER A 5 19.67 -24.97 3.80
N VAL A 6 18.65 -24.47 3.09
CA VAL A 6 18.38 -23.03 2.99
C VAL A 6 18.03 -22.43 4.35
N ARG A 7 17.26 -23.16 5.17
CA ARG A 7 16.92 -22.72 6.54
C ARG A 7 18.16 -22.60 7.43
N ASN A 8 19.08 -23.55 7.34
CA ASN A 8 20.29 -23.55 8.15
C ASN A 8 21.23 -22.39 7.77
N GLU A 9 21.36 -22.10 6.48
CA GLU A 9 22.14 -20.96 6.00
C GLU A 9 21.52 -19.63 6.45
N LEU A 10 20.21 -19.45 6.29
CA LEU A 10 19.52 -18.24 6.75
C LEU A 10 19.69 -18.03 8.26
N ASN A 11 19.58 -19.10 9.06
CA ASN A 11 19.78 -19.02 10.50
C ASN A 11 21.22 -18.64 10.90
N ALA A 12 22.22 -18.98 10.08
CA ALA A 12 23.60 -18.59 10.33
C ALA A 12 23.86 -17.10 10.03
N TYR A 13 23.21 -16.56 9.00
CA TYR A 13 23.46 -15.18 8.54
C TYR A 13 22.56 -14.13 9.18
N LEU A 14 21.29 -14.46 9.51
CA LEU A 14 20.34 -13.51 10.10
C LEU A 14 20.86 -12.82 11.39
N PRO A 15 21.53 -13.52 12.33
CA PRO A 15 22.07 -12.89 13.54
C PRO A 15 23.24 -11.94 13.28
N LEU A 16 23.91 -12.05 12.12
CA LEU A 16 25.03 -11.18 11.74
C LEU A 16 24.57 -9.82 11.22
N LEU A 17 23.28 -9.70 10.88
CA LEU A 17 22.68 -8.46 10.42
C LEU A 17 22.38 -7.54 11.59
N SER A 18 22.52 -6.24 11.38
CA SER A 18 22.02 -5.23 12.33
C SER A 18 20.49 -5.27 12.42
N ALA A 19 19.91 -4.74 13.50
CA ALA A 19 18.46 -4.68 13.70
C ALA A 19 17.72 -4.00 12.53
N HIS A 20 18.32 -2.96 11.93
CA HIS A 20 17.75 -2.29 10.76
C HIS A 20 17.71 -3.21 9.53
N GLN A 21 18.80 -3.94 9.27
CA GLN A 21 18.90 -4.87 8.15
C GLN A 21 17.96 -6.08 8.34
N GLN A 22 17.83 -6.59 9.56
CA GLN A 22 16.86 -7.65 9.86
C GLN A 22 15.42 -7.21 9.58
N SER A 23 15.07 -5.96 9.92
CA SER A 23 13.75 -5.39 9.59
C SER A 23 13.51 -5.31 8.09
N LEU A 24 14.51 -4.90 7.31
CA LEU A 24 14.39 -4.77 5.85
C LEU A 24 14.20 -6.15 5.19
N VAL A 25 14.96 -7.15 5.61
CA VAL A 25 14.78 -8.54 5.15
C VAL A 25 13.39 -9.06 5.51
N LEU A 26 12.91 -8.79 6.72
CA LEU A 26 11.58 -9.19 7.16
C LEU A 26 10.48 -8.54 6.28
N ASP A 27 10.62 -7.27 5.93
CA ASP A 27 9.63 -6.58 5.09
C ASP A 27 9.67 -7.06 3.64
N MET A 28 10.85 -7.41 3.10
CA MET A 28 10.96 -8.08 1.81
C MET A 28 10.25 -9.43 1.81
N VAL A 29 10.43 -10.23 2.86
CA VAL A 29 9.75 -11.54 3.00
C VAL A 29 8.24 -11.36 3.07
N LYS A 30 7.75 -10.38 3.84
CA LYS A 30 6.31 -10.06 3.89
C LYS A 30 5.77 -9.66 2.52
N ASN A 31 6.50 -8.84 1.77
CA ASN A 31 6.10 -8.43 0.41
C ASN A 31 6.03 -9.61 -0.56
N ILE A 32 7.03 -10.50 -0.56
CA ILE A 32 7.06 -11.69 -1.43
C ILE A 32 5.89 -12.62 -1.09
N LEU A 33 5.59 -12.79 0.19
CA LEU A 33 4.53 -13.67 0.67
C LEU A 33 3.14 -13.02 0.63
N HIS A 34 3.02 -11.78 0.16
CA HIS A 34 1.79 -10.99 0.22
C HIS A 34 1.16 -11.01 1.63
N ILE A 35 2.00 -11.08 2.67
CA ILE A 35 1.56 -11.04 4.06
C ILE A 35 1.22 -9.58 4.34
N ASP A 36 -0.04 -9.29 4.09
CA ASP A 36 -0.69 -7.98 4.06
C ASP A 36 -0.27 -7.07 5.23
N THR A 37 0.74 -6.22 5.00
CA THR A 37 1.06 -5.13 5.92
C THR A 37 0.22 -3.92 5.55
N LYS A 38 -1.04 -3.94 5.98
CA LYS A 38 -1.90 -2.76 6.17
C LYS A 38 -2.04 -1.83 4.96
N GLY A 39 -2.17 -2.40 3.77
CA GLY A 39 -2.52 -1.65 2.57
C GLY A 39 -3.31 -2.55 1.66
N LYS A 40 -4.63 -2.67 1.89
CA LYS A 40 -5.52 -3.28 0.90
C LYS A 40 -5.38 -2.47 -0.39
N HIS A 41 -4.54 -2.93 -1.30
CA HIS A 41 -4.58 -2.45 -2.67
C HIS A 41 -5.98 -2.74 -3.21
N ILE A 42 -6.63 -1.70 -3.74
CA ILE A 42 -7.90 -1.89 -4.44
C ILE A 42 -7.68 -2.87 -5.60
N SER A 43 -8.67 -3.72 -5.86
CA SER A 43 -8.58 -4.63 -7.01
C SER A 43 -8.53 -3.82 -8.31
N ILE A 44 -8.00 -4.42 -9.39
CA ILE A 44 -7.99 -3.79 -10.71
C ILE A 44 -9.42 -3.42 -11.14
N GLU A 45 -10.40 -4.26 -10.79
CA GLU A 45 -11.82 -4.00 -11.05
C GLU A 45 -12.33 -2.76 -10.31
N GLN A 46 -11.98 -2.61 -9.02
CA GLN A 46 -12.32 -1.44 -8.22
C GLN A 46 -11.68 -0.17 -8.78
N TYR A 47 -10.40 -0.24 -9.12
CA TYR A 47 -9.67 0.87 -9.75
C TYR A 47 -10.35 1.31 -11.06
N ASN A 48 -10.65 0.38 -11.95
CA ASN A 48 -11.29 0.69 -13.23
C ASN A 48 -12.69 1.29 -13.02
N ALA A 49 -13.47 0.77 -12.07
CA ALA A 49 -14.78 1.30 -11.73
C ALA A 49 -14.71 2.75 -11.20
N GLU A 50 -13.71 3.07 -10.37
CA GLU A 50 -13.48 4.43 -9.87
C GLU A 50 -13.11 5.40 -11.01
N ILE A 51 -12.28 4.97 -11.97
CA ILE A 51 -11.93 5.78 -13.13
C ILE A 51 -13.14 6.04 -14.04
N GLU A 52 -13.93 5.01 -14.34
CA GLU A 52 -15.15 5.17 -15.15
C GLU A 52 -16.15 6.11 -14.50
N LEU A 53 -16.33 6.01 -13.17
CA LEU A 53 -17.18 6.90 -12.41
C LEU A 53 -16.70 8.35 -12.50
N ALA A 54 -15.40 8.60 -12.28
CA ALA A 54 -14.83 9.94 -12.36
C ALA A 54 -14.99 10.55 -13.76
N VAL A 55 -14.74 9.76 -14.81
CA VAL A 55 -14.94 10.21 -16.20
C VAL A 55 -16.42 10.57 -16.46
N LYS A 56 -17.35 9.78 -15.91
CA LYS A 56 -18.79 10.05 -16.04
C LYS A 56 -19.19 11.35 -15.32
N GLU A 57 -18.71 11.59 -14.10
CA GLU A 57 -19.02 12.83 -13.35
C GLU A 57 -18.51 14.08 -14.07
N VAL A 58 -17.31 14.01 -14.65
CA VAL A 58 -16.75 15.09 -15.47
C VAL A 58 -17.62 15.35 -16.70
N ARG A 59 -18.07 14.29 -17.40
CA ARG A 59 -18.97 14.41 -18.56
C ARG A 59 -20.33 15.00 -18.19
N GLU A 60 -20.84 14.69 -17.01
CA GLU A 60 -22.12 15.21 -16.50
C GLU A 60 -21.99 16.65 -15.96
N GLY A 61 -20.80 17.26 -15.99
CA GLY A 61 -20.57 18.61 -15.50
C GLY A 61 -20.65 18.73 -13.98
N LYS A 62 -20.60 17.60 -13.25
CA LYS A 62 -20.59 17.55 -11.78
C LYS A 62 -19.22 17.95 -11.25
N THR A 63 -18.85 19.20 -11.49
CA THR A 63 -17.59 19.77 -11.01
C THR A 63 -17.81 20.46 -9.68
N THR A 64 -16.82 20.35 -8.80
CA THR A 64 -16.83 21.04 -7.52
C THR A 64 -16.03 22.32 -7.66
N ASN A 65 -16.59 23.47 -7.30
CA ASN A 65 -15.89 24.75 -7.38
C ASN A 65 -14.71 24.78 -6.37
N HIS A 66 -13.72 25.61 -6.66
CA HIS A 66 -12.49 25.66 -5.87
C HIS A 66 -12.72 26.06 -4.39
N GLU A 67 -13.71 26.90 -4.09
CA GLU A 67 -14.05 27.30 -2.71
C GLU A 67 -14.66 26.15 -1.91
N GLU A 68 -15.53 25.35 -2.53
CA GLU A 68 -16.10 24.14 -1.94
C GLU A 68 -15.01 23.12 -1.62
N VAL A 69 -14.05 22.93 -2.55
CA VAL A 69 -12.89 22.05 -2.33
C VAL A 69 -12.09 22.53 -1.12
N LYS A 70 -11.77 23.83 -1.04
CA LYS A 70 -11.03 24.39 0.11
C LYS A 70 -11.74 24.14 1.44
N LYS A 71 -13.07 24.28 1.49
CA LYS A 71 -13.87 23.98 2.70
C LYS A 71 -13.81 22.49 3.07
N GLN A 72 -13.96 21.60 2.10
CA GLN A 72 -13.92 20.14 2.32
C GLN A 72 -12.54 19.69 2.80
N THR A 73 -11.46 20.17 2.18
CA THR A 73 -10.08 19.86 2.59
C THR A 73 -9.79 20.35 4.01
N ALA A 74 -10.21 21.58 4.35
CA ALA A 74 -10.06 22.12 5.70
C ALA A 74 -10.80 21.29 6.76
N LYS A 75 -11.99 20.77 6.43
CA LYS A 75 -12.74 19.87 7.33
C LYS A 75 -12.02 18.55 7.56
N TRP A 76 -11.35 18.02 6.54
CA TRP A 76 -10.58 16.77 6.63
C TRP A 76 -9.33 16.93 7.49
N LEU A 77 -8.61 18.05 7.33
CA LEU A 77 -7.42 18.38 8.12
C LEU A 77 -7.72 18.62 9.61
N LYS A 78 -8.91 19.14 9.94
CA LYS A 78 -9.36 19.33 11.34
C LYS A 78 -9.81 18.04 12.03
N LYS A 79 -10.01 16.96 11.28
CA LYS A 79 -10.51 15.66 11.78
C LYS A 79 -9.39 14.66 12.10
N LYS A 80 -8.13 15.06 11.90
CA LYS A 80 -6.92 14.27 12.11
C LYS A 80 -6.22 14.72 13.37
#